data_AF-A0A2J8TU59-F1
#
_entry.id   AF-A0A2J8TU59-F1
#
_cell.length_a   1.000
_cell.length_b   1.000
_cell.length_c   1.000
_cell.angle_alpha   90.00
_cell.angle_beta   90.00
_cell.angle_gamma   90.00
#
_symmetry.space_group_name_H-M   'P 1'
#
loop_
_entity.id
_entity.type
_entity.pdbx_description
1 polymer ?
#
loop_
_entity_poly.entity_id
_entity_poly.type
_entity_poly.pdbx_seq_one_letter_code
_entity_poly.pdbx_strand_id
1 'polypeptide(L)'
;NDDWLGCWGHHMKSPSFRSIREHQKLNHFPGSFQIGRKDRLWRNLSRMQSRFGKKEFSFFPQSFILPQDAKLLRKAWESSSRQKWIVKPVFSFHEEPWQ
;
A
#
# COMPACT_ATOMS: atom_id res chain seq x y z
N ASN A 1 13.39 -8.17 29.09
CA ASN A 1 14.40 -7.10 29.24
C ASN A 1 14.02 -6.07 28.21
N ASP A 2 13.35 -5.00 28.64
CA ASP A 2 12.64 -4.09 27.74
C ASP A 2 13.45 -2.83 27.43
N ASP A 3 14.75 -2.86 27.76
CA ASP A 3 15.71 -1.78 27.58
C ASP A 3 16.57 -2.02 26.33
N TRP A 4 15.94 -1.92 25.16
CA TRP A 4 16.60 -2.04 23.87
C TRP A 4 16.72 -0.67 23.19
N LEU A 5 17.76 -0.47 22.37
CA LEU A 5 17.98 0.81 21.64
C LEU A 5 17.36 0.78 20.24
N GLY A 6 17.50 -0.34 19.54
CA GLY A 6 16.92 -0.54 18.22
C GLY A 6 16.40 -1.95 18.03
N CYS A 7 15.32 -2.09 17.26
CA CYS A 7 14.81 -3.39 16.83
C CYS A 7 14.60 -3.37 15.32
N TRP A 8 15.14 -4.40 14.67
CA TRP A 8 14.93 -4.70 13.27
C TRP A 8 14.14 -5.99 13.16
N GLY A 9 12.95 -5.95 12.60
CA GLY A 9 12.08 -7.11 12.57
C GLY A 9 10.80 -6.85 11.81
N HIS A 10 9.81 -7.71 12.03
CA HIS A 10 8.52 -7.64 11.36
C HIS A 10 7.73 -6.38 11.74
N HIS A 11 6.73 -6.07 10.91
CA HIS A 11 5.78 -5.00 11.17
C HIS A 11 5.07 -5.17 12.52
N MET A 12 5.31 -4.22 13.40
CA MET A 12 4.57 -4.09 14.65
C MET A 12 3.10 -3.67 14.39
N LYS A 13 2.17 -4.17 15.21
CA LYS A 13 0.76 -3.75 15.15
C LYS A 13 0.63 -2.28 15.58
N SER A 14 -0.29 -1.54 14.96
CA SER A 14 -0.44 -0.10 15.21
C SER A 14 -0.58 0.31 16.69
N PRO A 15 -1.35 -0.40 17.55
CA PRO A 15 -1.47 -0.03 18.96
C PRO A 15 -0.16 -0.18 19.74
N SER A 16 0.68 -1.13 19.36
CA SER A 16 1.96 -1.42 20.03
C SER A 16 3.00 -0.33 19.83
N PHE A 17 2.84 0.55 18.83
CA PHE A 17 3.71 1.72 18.71
C PHE A 17 3.60 2.68 19.89
N ARG A 18 2.47 2.66 20.63
CA ARG A 18 2.27 3.50 21.81
C ARG A 18 3.13 3.09 23.01
N SER A 19 3.62 1.85 23.04
CA SER A 19 4.48 1.37 24.13
C SER A 19 5.98 1.61 23.86
N ILE A 20 6.34 2.16 22.69
CA ILE A 20 7.73 2.46 22.33
C ILE A 20 8.18 3.72 23.08
N ARG A 21 9.32 3.63 23.75
CA ARG A 21 9.97 4.75 24.45
C ARG A 21 10.72 5.65 23.49
N GLU A 22 10.97 6.89 23.86
CA GLU A 22 11.62 7.89 22.99
C GLU A 22 13.01 7.46 22.46
N HIS A 23 13.78 6.75 23.27
CA HIS A 23 15.10 6.24 22.91
C HIS A 23 15.06 5.00 22.01
N GLN A 24 13.92 4.31 21.94
CA GLN A 24 13.75 3.08 21.17
C GLN A 24 13.52 3.38 19.68
N LYS A 25 14.25 2.69 18.80
CA LYS A 25 14.15 2.87 17.33
C LYS A 25 13.65 1.61 16.62
N LEU A 26 12.63 1.76 15.76
CA LEU A 26 12.14 0.70 14.88
C LEU A 26 12.45 1.02 13.42
N ASN A 27 12.65 -0.03 12.63
CA ASN A 27 12.84 0.05 11.18
C ASN A 27 11.53 0.23 10.38
N HIS A 28 10.37 0.22 11.04
CA HIS A 28 9.07 0.38 10.40
C HIS A 28 8.26 1.52 11.01
N PHE A 29 7.83 2.47 10.19
CA PHE A 29 6.92 3.53 10.61
C PHE A 29 5.47 3.02 10.78
N PRO A 30 4.72 3.54 11.77
CA PRO A 30 3.29 3.26 11.88
C PRO A 30 2.57 3.77 10.63
N GLY A 31 1.69 2.96 10.06
CA GLY A 31 0.89 3.37 8.89
C GLY A 31 1.60 3.30 7.53
N SER A 32 2.86 2.87 7.45
CA SER A 32 3.60 2.79 6.18
C SER A 32 2.92 1.92 5.11
N PHE A 33 2.05 0.98 5.52
CA PHE A 33 1.18 0.21 4.64
C PHE A 33 0.24 1.06 3.77
N GLN A 34 -0.01 2.33 4.12
CA GLN A 34 -0.79 3.25 3.29
C GLN A 34 -0.13 3.54 1.93
N ILE A 35 1.19 3.39 1.86
CA ILE A 35 2.00 3.56 0.65
C ILE A 35 2.55 2.21 0.18
N GLY A 36 2.94 1.32 1.11
CA GLY A 36 3.53 0.03 0.78
C GLY A 36 2.56 -1.02 0.22
N ARG A 37 1.27 -0.96 0.54
CA ARG A 37 0.27 -1.87 -0.02
C ARG A 37 -0.36 -1.29 -1.27
N LYS A 38 -0.36 -2.05 -2.37
CA LYS A 38 -0.84 -1.60 -3.69
C LYS A 38 -2.28 -1.07 -3.64
N ASP A 39 -3.17 -1.74 -2.90
CA ASP A 39 -4.57 -1.33 -2.75
C ASP A 39 -4.74 -0.03 -1.95
N ARG A 40 -3.88 0.22 -0.97
CA ARG A 40 -3.90 1.48 -0.20
C ARG A 40 -3.24 2.61 -0.98
N LEU A 41 -2.13 2.31 -1.65
CA LEU A 41 -1.42 3.23 -2.52
C LEU A 41 -2.36 3.79 -3.61
N TRP A 42 -3.06 2.92 -4.34
CA TRP A 42 -4.02 3.35 -5.36
C TRP A 42 -5.10 4.28 -4.80
N ARG A 43 -5.74 3.92 -3.67
CA ARG A 43 -6.79 4.76 -3.07
C ARG A 43 -6.24 6.13 -2.65
N ASN A 44 -5.06 6.16 -2.04
CA ASN A 44 -4.46 7.40 -1.56
C ASN A 44 -4.03 8.29 -2.74
N LEU A 45 -3.39 7.74 -3.76
CA LEU A 45 -3.02 8.48 -4.97
C LEU A 45 -4.25 8.98 -5.74
N SER A 46 -5.30 8.17 -5.86
CA SER A 46 -6.56 8.58 -6.50
C SER A 46 -7.23 9.74 -5.76
N ARG A 47 -7.25 9.71 -4.41
CA ARG A 47 -7.73 10.85 -3.59
C ARG A 47 -6.88 12.09 -3.78
N MET A 48 -5.56 11.95 -3.83
CA MET A 48 -4.65 13.06 -4.04
C MET A 48 -4.81 13.66 -5.45
N GLN A 49 -4.95 12.83 -6.48
CA GLN A 49 -5.27 13.28 -7.84
C GLN A 49 -6.60 14.03 -7.90
N SER A 50 -7.61 13.57 -7.17
CA SER A 50 -8.91 14.25 -7.09
C SER A 50 -8.81 15.61 -6.41
N ARG A 51 -7.94 15.75 -5.40
CA ARG A 51 -7.79 16.98 -4.61
C ARG A 51 -6.84 18.01 -5.23
N PHE A 52 -5.74 17.56 -5.83
CA PHE A 52 -4.65 18.42 -6.32
C PHE A 52 -4.51 18.41 -7.84
N GLY A 53 -5.36 17.63 -8.52
CA GLY A 53 -5.43 17.60 -9.97
C GLY A 53 -4.44 16.63 -10.62
N LYS A 54 -4.66 16.42 -11.92
CA LYS A 54 -3.92 15.47 -12.74
C LYS A 54 -2.47 15.89 -12.99
N LYS A 55 -2.17 17.19 -13.00
CA LYS A 55 -0.81 17.68 -13.29
C LYS A 55 0.21 17.12 -12.31
N GLU A 56 -0.13 17.08 -11.02
CA GLU A 56 0.76 16.63 -9.95
C GLU A 56 0.69 15.11 -9.70
N PHE A 57 -0.45 14.49 -10.04
CA PHE A 57 -0.75 13.10 -9.67
C PHE A 57 -1.17 12.23 -10.87
N SER A 58 -0.53 12.36 -12.04
CA SER A 58 -0.74 11.44 -13.19
C SER A 58 0.47 10.55 -13.51
N PHE A 59 1.41 10.42 -12.58
CA PHE A 59 2.61 9.59 -12.73
C PHE A 59 2.38 8.09 -12.44
N PHE A 60 1.14 7.68 -12.15
CA PHE A 60 0.77 6.30 -11.85
C PHE A 60 -0.28 5.78 -12.84
N PRO A 61 -0.27 4.48 -13.16
CA PRO A 61 -1.25 3.89 -14.07
C PRO A 61 -2.63 3.81 -13.41
N GLN A 62 -3.68 3.92 -14.22
CA GLN A 62 -5.04 3.61 -13.80
C GLN A 62 -5.09 2.18 -13.25
N SER A 63 -5.63 2.03 -12.04
CA SER A 63 -5.74 0.73 -11.36
C SER A 63 -7.15 0.52 -10.85
N PHE A 64 -7.48 -0.73 -10.51
CA PHE A 64 -8.78 -1.13 -9.98
C PHE A 64 -8.57 -2.12 -8.84
N ILE A 65 -9.35 -1.98 -7.78
CA ILE A 65 -9.30 -2.89 -6.63
C ILE A 65 -10.45 -3.88 -6.75
N LEU A 66 -10.10 -5.15 -6.99
CA LEU A 66 -11.09 -6.22 -7.09
C LEU A 66 -11.40 -6.81 -5.72
N PRO A 67 -12.65 -7.26 -5.47
CA PRO A 67 -13.78 -7.27 -6.42
C PRO A 67 -14.54 -5.95 -6.55
N GLN A 68 -14.25 -4.94 -5.71
CA GLN A 68 -15.07 -3.73 -5.57
C GLN A 68 -15.21 -2.94 -6.88
N ASP A 69 -14.14 -2.84 -7.66
CA ASP A 69 -14.07 -2.05 -8.89
C ASP A 69 -14.31 -2.88 -10.17
N ALA A 70 -14.81 -4.12 -10.05
CA ALA A 70 -14.96 -5.03 -11.20
C ALA A 70 -15.80 -4.43 -12.35
N LYS A 71 -16.88 -3.70 -12.02
CA LYS A 71 -17.72 -3.01 -13.03
C LYS A 71 -16.97 -1.89 -13.74
N LEU A 72 -16.12 -1.16 -13.02
CA LEU A 72 -15.30 -0.08 -13.58
C LEU A 72 -14.20 -0.65 -14.48
N LEU A 73 -13.55 -1.73 -14.05
CA LEU A 73 -12.59 -2.46 -14.87
C LEU A 73 -13.24 -2.93 -16.17
N ARG A 74 -14.42 -3.55 -16.11
CA ARG A 74 -15.14 -4.02 -17.30
C ARG A 74 -15.40 -2.89 -18.30
N LYS A 75 -15.90 -1.75 -17.81
CA LYS A 75 -16.12 -0.57 -18.65
C LYS A 75 -14.83 -0.06 -19.29
N ALA A 76 -13.74 0.01 -18.53
CA ALA A 76 -12.44 0.44 -19.06
C ALA A 76 -11.89 -0.56 -20.09
N TRP A 77 -12.10 -1.85 -19.87
CA TRP A 77 -11.68 -2.92 -20.78
C TRP A 77 -12.42 -2.86 -22.12
N GLU A 78 -13.73 -2.65 -22.09
CA GLU A 78 -14.57 -2.55 -23.29
C GLU A 78 -14.27 -1.27 -24.10
N SER A 79 -13.68 -0.24 -23.48
CA SER A 79 -13.38 1.04 -24.15
C SER A 79 -12.19 1.01 -25.11
N SER A 80 -11.29 0.01 -25.00
CA SER A 80 -10.10 -0.10 -25.86
C SER A 80 -9.63 -1.54 -25.97
N SER A 81 -9.79 -2.12 -27.16
CA SER A 81 -9.36 -3.50 -27.47
C SER A 81 -7.84 -3.69 -27.51
N ARG A 82 -7.06 -2.58 -27.56
CA ARG A 82 -5.59 -2.62 -27.60
C ARG A 82 -4.93 -2.46 -26.22
N GLN A 83 -5.69 -2.11 -25.19
CA GLN A 83 -5.17 -1.89 -23.84
C GLN A 83 -4.80 -3.23 -23.19
N LYS A 84 -3.57 -3.35 -22.69
CA LYS A 84 -3.13 -4.50 -21.88
C LYS A 84 -3.22 -4.17 -20.40
N TRP A 85 -3.65 -5.13 -19.60
CA TRP A 85 -3.80 -5.00 -18.15
C TRP A 85 -2.94 -6.04 -17.43
N ILE A 86 -2.44 -5.67 -16.25
CA ILE A 86 -1.63 -6.55 -15.41
C ILE A 86 -2.37 -6.78 -14.10
N VAL A 87 -2.67 -8.04 -13.80
CA VAL A 87 -3.20 -8.43 -12.49
C VAL A 87 -2.04 -8.57 -11.51
N LYS A 88 -2.17 -7.97 -10.34
CA LYS A 88 -1.19 -8.06 -9.25
C LYS A 88 -1.90 -8.52 -7.97
N PRO A 89 -1.28 -9.37 -7.15
CA PRO A 89 -1.81 -9.69 -5.83
C PRO A 89 -1.75 -8.45 -4.92
N VAL A 90 -2.78 -8.30 -4.07
CA VAL A 90 -2.92 -7.18 -3.11
C VAL A 90 -1.77 -7.15 -2.11
N PHE A 91 -1.28 -8.34 -1.74
CA PHE A 91 -0.18 -8.54 -0.82
C PHE A 91 0.88 -9.41 -1.52
N SER A 92 2.13 -8.97 -1.48
CA SER A 92 3.27 -9.76 -1.93
C SER A 92 4.21 -9.86 -0.73
N PHE A 93 3.84 -10.65 0.27
CA PHE A 93 4.84 -11.26 1.14
C PHE A 93 4.62 -12.77 0.97
N HIS A 94 5.52 -13.40 0.24
CA HIS A 94 5.88 -14.77 0.53
C HIS A 94 6.59 -14.68 1.90
N GLU A 95 5.96 -15.12 2.97
CA GLU A 95 6.74 -15.57 4.12
C GLU A 95 7.40 -16.88 3.65
N GLU A 96 8.68 -16.81 3.27
CA GLU A 96 9.50 -18.01 3.27
C GLU A 96 9.64 -18.45 4.74
N PRO A 97 9.22 -19.67 5.10
CA PRO A 97 9.40 -20.19 6.44
C PRO A 97 10.86 -20.64 6.58
N TRP A 98 11.74 -19.68 6.87
CA TRP A 98 13.00 -19.98 7.55
C TRP A 98 12.93 -19.45 8.98
N GLN A 99 11.95 -19.97 9.72
CA GLN A 99 12.05 -20.37 11.13
C GLN A 99 11.26 -21.65 11.34
#